data_AF-A0A4Y9T6G5-F1
#
_entry.id   AF-A0A4Y9T6G5-F1
#
_cell.length_a   1.000
_cell.length_b   1.000
_cell.length_c   1.000
_cell.angle_alpha   90.00
_cell.angle_beta   90.00
_cell.angle_gamma   90.00
#
_symmetry.space_group_name_H-M   'P 1'
#
loop_
_entity.id
_entity.type
_entity.pdbx_description
1 polymer ?
#
loop_
_entity_poly.entity_id
_entity_poly.type
_entity_poly.pdbx_seq_one_letter_code
_entity_poly.pdbx_strand_id
1 'polypeptide(L)'
;VVHNADGSQEVYVHDDRARLVQRIDPDGAQHFKSYDDKGRLTVEQDPLGAVTAYQYDDAGRLVALFPGDDEPTSYEHDNGFVRVVRRGEAVWKYERNDQGDVTRRTDPDGEVTDYSYNKYGQLTGVWYPDHSCHRLVWNERGQLIEEQLPNGGAKRYRYDDLGRQIAREDEQG
;
A
#
# COMPACT_ATOMS: atom_id res chain seq x y z
N VAL A 1 13.33 -22.54 20.30
CA VAL A 1 13.22 -21.62 21.46
C VAL A 1 14.34 -20.61 21.32
N VAL A 2 14.02 -19.33 21.36
CA VAL A 2 14.98 -18.23 21.40
C VAL A 2 15.09 -17.79 22.86
N HIS A 3 16.32 -17.64 23.34
CA HIS A 3 16.59 -17.14 24.68
C HIS A 3 17.07 -15.70 24.57
N ASN A 4 16.33 -14.78 25.19
CA ASN A 4 16.69 -13.37 25.24
C ASN A 4 17.73 -13.11 26.33
N ALA A 5 18.47 -12.00 26.21
CA ALA A 5 19.53 -11.64 27.16
C ALA A 5 19.02 -11.38 28.59
N ASP A 6 17.72 -11.11 28.74
CA ASP A 6 17.03 -10.92 30.02
C ASP A 6 16.51 -12.25 30.63
N GLY A 7 16.78 -13.39 29.99
CA GLY A 7 16.35 -14.72 30.42
C GLY A 7 14.93 -15.09 29.98
N SER A 8 14.22 -14.17 29.31
CA SER A 8 12.90 -14.45 28.72
C SER A 8 13.03 -15.37 27.49
N GLN A 9 11.98 -16.11 27.17
CA GLN A 9 12.01 -17.16 26.14
C GLN A 9 10.90 -16.98 25.12
N GLU A 10 11.23 -17.14 23.84
CA GLU A 10 10.24 -17.19 22.77
C GLU A 10 10.22 -18.58 22.14
N VAL A 11 9.03 -19.12 21.88
CA VAL A 11 8.87 -20.43 21.23
C VAL A 11 8.29 -20.24 19.84
N TYR A 12 8.90 -20.88 18.85
CA TYR A 12 8.45 -20.87 17.46
C TYR A 12 8.22 -22.31 17.03
N VAL A 13 6.98 -22.63 16.65
CA VAL A 13 6.58 -23.95 16.15
C VAL A 13 6.33 -23.85 14.66
N HIS A 14 6.92 -24.77 13.90
CA HIS A 14 6.78 -24.81 12.45
C HIS A 14 6.10 -26.11 12.03
N ASP A 15 5.39 -26.09 10.90
CA ASP A 15 4.88 -27.31 10.27
C ASP A 15 5.97 -28.05 9.48
N ASP A 16 5.60 -29.18 8.85
CA ASP A 16 6.51 -30.02 8.05
C ASP A 16 7.10 -29.32 6.83
N ARG A 17 6.56 -28.16 6.44
CA ARG A 17 7.06 -27.30 5.35
C ARG A 17 7.88 -26.12 5.88
N ALA A 18 8.28 -26.17 7.15
CA ALA A 18 9.03 -25.12 7.85
C ALA A 18 8.31 -23.76 7.88
N ARG A 19 6.98 -23.74 7.86
CA ARG A 19 6.17 -22.52 8.01
C ARG A 19 5.78 -22.32 9.47
N LEU A 20 5.89 -21.09 9.98
CA LEU A 20 5.55 -20.76 11.36
C LEU A 20 4.04 -20.91 11.61
N VAL A 21 3.65 -21.84 12.48
CA VAL A 21 2.24 -22.11 12.84
C VAL A 21 1.88 -21.66 14.25
N GLN A 22 2.86 -21.48 15.13
CA GLN A 22 2.65 -20.93 16.48
C GLN A 22 3.86 -20.12 16.93
N ARG A 23 3.60 -18.95 17.53
CA ARG A 23 4.59 -18.21 18.31
C ARG A 23 4.10 -18.06 19.75
N ILE A 24 4.98 -18.30 20.71
CA ILE A 24 4.74 -18.02 22.12
C ILE A 24 5.72 -16.93 22.53
N ASP A 25 5.19 -15.77 22.90
CA ASP A 25 5.94 -14.62 23.35
C ASP A 25 6.46 -14.85 24.79
N PRO A 26 7.40 -14.03 25.30
CA PRO A 26 8.02 -14.32 26.59
C PRO A 26 7.09 -14.18 27.81
N ASP A 27 5.97 -13.49 27.66
CA ASP A 27 4.89 -13.40 28.65
C ASP A 27 3.89 -14.58 28.57
N GLY A 28 4.11 -15.51 27.64
CA GLY A 28 3.25 -16.67 27.39
C GLY A 28 2.11 -16.40 26.40
N ALA A 29 2.00 -15.19 25.83
CA ALA A 29 1.01 -14.87 24.82
C ALA A 29 1.22 -15.72 23.56
N GLN A 30 0.14 -16.29 23.02
CA GLN A 30 0.21 -17.25 21.91
C GLN A 30 -0.41 -16.70 20.64
N HIS A 31 0.31 -16.82 19.54
CA HIS A 31 -0.14 -16.45 18.20
C HIS A 31 -0.22 -17.72 17.36
N PHE A 32 -1.26 -17.86 16.55
CA PHE A 32 -1.43 -19.02 15.67
C PHE A 32 -1.56 -18.61 14.21
N LYS A 33 -1.07 -19.46 13.31
CA LYS A 33 -1.17 -19.28 11.86
C LYS A 33 -1.56 -20.58 11.17
N SER A 34 -2.50 -20.49 10.22
CA SER A 34 -2.86 -21.58 9.32
C SER A 34 -2.55 -21.19 7.88
N TYR A 35 -2.21 -22.18 7.07
CA TYR A 35 -1.86 -21.97 5.67
C TYR A 35 -2.57 -22.98 4.79
N ASP A 36 -2.86 -22.60 3.54
CA ASP A 36 -3.34 -23.54 2.53
C ASP A 36 -2.21 -24.39 1.93
N ASP A 37 -2.59 -25.28 1.01
CA ASP A 37 -1.67 -26.17 0.31
C ASP A 37 -0.64 -25.44 -0.55
N LYS A 38 -0.95 -24.21 -1.00
CA LYS A 38 -0.07 -23.36 -1.80
C LYS A 38 0.88 -22.53 -0.94
N GLY A 39 0.84 -22.63 0.38
CA GLY A 39 1.73 -21.86 1.25
C GLY A 39 1.14 -20.53 1.75
N ARG A 40 -0.09 -20.19 1.40
CA ARG A 40 -0.67 -18.87 1.68
C ARG A 40 -1.36 -18.87 3.05
N LEU A 41 -1.17 -17.80 3.82
CA LEU A 41 -1.78 -17.62 5.14
C LEU A 41 -3.30 -17.53 5.00
N THR A 42 -4.05 -18.43 5.63
CA THR A 42 -5.52 -18.45 5.59
C THR A 42 -6.16 -17.98 6.89
N VAL A 43 -5.47 -18.14 8.02
CA VAL A 43 -5.94 -17.74 9.34
C VAL A 43 -4.77 -17.25 10.17
N GLU A 44 -4.97 -16.15 10.88
CA GLU A 44 -4.12 -15.69 11.96
C GLU A 44 -4.98 -15.51 13.22
N GLN A 45 -4.50 -15.96 14.37
CA GLN A 45 -5.17 -15.76 15.65
C GLN A 45 -4.21 -15.07 16.61
N ASP A 46 -4.68 -13.99 17.23
CA ASP A 46 -3.91 -13.26 18.23
C ASP A 46 -4.03 -13.89 19.64
N PRO A 47 -3.25 -13.43 20.63
CA PRO A 47 -3.29 -13.97 21.99
C PRO A 47 -4.60 -13.73 22.74
N LEU A 48 -5.42 -12.76 22.29
CA LEU A 48 -6.74 -12.49 22.85
C LEU A 48 -7.81 -13.41 22.24
N GLY A 49 -7.43 -14.21 21.25
CA GLY A 49 -8.29 -15.15 20.55
C GLY A 49 -8.99 -14.56 19.33
N ALA A 50 -8.71 -13.30 18.97
CA ALA A 50 -9.28 -12.69 17.78
C ALA A 50 -8.71 -13.37 16.53
N VAL A 51 -9.60 -13.72 15.59
CA VAL A 51 -9.27 -14.48 14.39
C VAL A 51 -9.41 -13.60 13.16
N THR A 52 -8.34 -13.52 12.37
CA THR A 52 -8.36 -12.91 11.04
C THR A 52 -8.26 -14.00 9.98
N ALA A 53 -9.24 -14.07 9.07
CA ALA A 53 -9.23 -15.02 7.96
C ALA A 53 -8.97 -14.34 6.60
N TYR A 54 -8.29 -15.07 5.71
CA TYR A 54 -7.84 -14.60 4.41
C TYR A 54 -8.32 -15.58 3.32
N GLN A 55 -8.90 -15.04 2.24
CA GLN A 55 -9.32 -15.82 1.08
C GLN A 55 -8.61 -15.34 -0.18
N TYR A 56 -8.26 -16.28 -1.04
CA TYR A 56 -7.53 -15.99 -2.27
C TYR A 56 -8.21 -16.65 -3.47
N ASP A 57 -8.07 -16.05 -4.64
CA ASP A 57 -8.42 -16.69 -5.89
C ASP A 57 -7.39 -17.75 -6.35
N ASP A 58 -7.67 -18.39 -7.48
CA ASP A 58 -6.82 -19.42 -8.05
C ASP A 58 -5.44 -18.90 -8.47
N ALA A 59 -5.37 -17.63 -8.86
CA ALA A 59 -4.16 -16.94 -9.28
C ALA A 59 -3.26 -16.50 -8.10
N GLY A 60 -3.71 -16.67 -6.85
CA GLY A 60 -2.91 -16.30 -5.69
C GLY A 60 -3.30 -14.97 -5.04
N ARG A 61 -4.27 -14.24 -5.58
CA ARG A 61 -4.59 -12.87 -5.17
C ARG A 61 -5.60 -12.88 -4.02
N LEU A 62 -5.39 -12.05 -3.02
CA LEU A 62 -6.31 -11.91 -1.88
C LEU A 62 -7.64 -11.33 -2.35
N VAL A 63 -8.76 -12.02 -2.16
CA VAL A 63 -10.09 -11.56 -2.57
C VAL A 63 -10.98 -11.18 -1.39
N ALA A 64 -10.70 -11.68 -0.18
CA ALA A 64 -11.39 -11.26 1.03
C ALA A 64 -10.53 -11.40 2.28
N LEU A 65 -10.74 -10.48 3.22
CA LEU A 65 -10.17 -10.42 4.56
C LEU A 65 -11.33 -10.32 5.55
N PHE A 66 -11.36 -11.17 6.56
CA PHE A 66 -12.37 -11.20 7.62
C PHE A 66 -11.68 -10.95 8.97
N PRO A 67 -11.62 -9.70 9.43
CA PRO A 67 -11.00 -9.33 10.69
C PRO A 67 -11.97 -9.58 11.86
N GLY A 68 -12.18 -10.84 12.26
CA GLY A 68 -12.95 -11.21 13.45
C GLY A 68 -14.29 -10.48 13.62
N ASP A 69 -14.32 -9.52 14.55
CA ASP A 69 -15.51 -8.72 14.92
C ASP A 69 -15.69 -7.44 14.09
N ASP A 70 -14.79 -7.16 13.14
CA ASP A 70 -14.79 -5.96 12.29
C ASP A 70 -15.24 -6.31 10.86
N GLU A 71 -15.62 -5.28 10.09
CA GLU A 71 -16.19 -5.45 8.76
C GLU A 71 -15.21 -6.12 7.79
N PRO A 72 -15.67 -7.12 7.02
CA PRO A 72 -14.83 -7.77 6.04
C PRO A 72 -14.46 -6.80 4.91
N THR A 73 -13.25 -6.98 4.39
CA THR A 73 -12.78 -6.25 3.21
C THR A 73 -12.71 -7.21 2.03
N SER A 74 -13.31 -6.82 0.89
CA SER A 74 -13.22 -7.59 -0.36
C SER A 74 -12.46 -6.82 -1.43
N TYR A 75 -11.81 -7.58 -2.32
CA TYR A 75 -10.93 -7.04 -3.36
C TYR A 75 -11.28 -7.64 -4.71
N GLU A 76 -11.57 -6.79 -5.68
CA GLU A 76 -11.65 -7.18 -7.09
C GLU A 76 -10.37 -6.80 -7.80
N HIS A 77 -9.90 -7.71 -8.66
CA HIS A 77 -8.66 -7.54 -9.39
C HIS A 77 -8.92 -7.49 -10.88
N ASP A 78 -8.18 -6.63 -11.58
CA ASP A 78 -8.16 -6.49 -13.03
C ASP A 78 -6.69 -6.39 -13.47
N ASN A 79 -6.30 -7.17 -14.49
CA ASN A 79 -4.91 -7.26 -14.97
C ASN A 79 -3.84 -7.42 -13.86
N GLY A 80 -4.17 -8.17 -12.80
CA GLY A 80 -3.26 -8.43 -11.67
C GLY A 80 -3.22 -7.34 -10.60
N PHE A 81 -3.91 -6.21 -10.80
CA PHE A 81 -4.01 -5.12 -9.84
C PHE A 81 -5.37 -5.07 -9.18
N VAL A 82 -5.43 -4.57 -7.93
CA VAL A 82 -6.72 -4.24 -7.30
C VAL A 82 -7.38 -3.10 -8.07
N ARG A 83 -8.63 -3.31 -8.47
CA ARG A 83 -9.50 -2.35 -9.15
C ARG A 83 -10.61 -1.85 -8.25
N VAL A 84 -11.13 -2.69 -7.34
CA VAL A 84 -12.17 -2.30 -6.38
C VAL A 84 -11.84 -2.86 -5.00
N VAL A 85 -12.00 -2.04 -3.97
CA VAL A 85 -11.97 -2.45 -2.57
C VAL A 85 -13.33 -2.14 -1.95
N ARG A 86 -13.90 -3.05 -1.18
CA ARG A 86 -15.14 -2.80 -0.43
C ARG A 86 -14.98 -3.18 1.03
N ARG A 87 -15.51 -2.34 1.91
CA ARG A 87 -15.62 -2.60 3.35
C ARG A 87 -16.93 -1.97 3.84
N GLY A 88 -17.87 -2.80 4.26
CA GLY A 88 -19.25 -2.34 4.52
C GLY A 88 -19.85 -1.69 3.27
N GLU A 89 -20.39 -0.48 3.43
CA GLU A 89 -20.91 0.34 2.33
C GLU A 89 -19.82 1.11 1.57
N ALA A 90 -18.61 1.19 2.13
CA ALA A 90 -17.52 1.95 1.53
C ALA A 90 -16.91 1.22 0.33
N VAL A 91 -16.79 1.92 -0.80
CA VAL A 91 -16.26 1.38 -2.06
C VAL A 91 -15.19 2.29 -2.63
N TRP A 92 -13.95 1.79 -2.74
CA TRP A 92 -12.87 2.48 -3.45
C TRP A 92 -12.68 1.86 -4.83
N LYS A 93 -12.49 2.69 -5.85
CA LYS A 93 -12.23 2.25 -7.23
C LYS A 93 -10.93 2.84 -7.75
N TYR A 94 -10.22 2.06 -8.54
CA TYR A 94 -8.94 2.43 -9.13
C TYR A 94 -8.95 2.11 -10.61
N GLU A 95 -8.56 3.07 -11.44
CA GLU A 95 -8.27 2.85 -12.85
C GLU A 95 -6.77 3.02 -13.07
N ARG A 96 -6.22 2.27 -14.03
CA ARG A 96 -4.79 2.25 -14.31
C ARG A 96 -4.49 2.36 -15.79
N ASN A 97 -3.32 2.91 -16.13
CA ASN A 97 -2.76 2.86 -17.48
C ASN A 97 -2.11 1.48 -17.77
N ASP A 98 -1.61 1.29 -18.99
CA ASP A 98 -0.95 0.04 -19.42
C ASP A 98 0.38 -0.25 -18.69
N GLN A 99 1.01 0.77 -18.09
CA GLN A 99 2.20 0.61 -17.26
C GLN A 99 1.86 0.18 -15.83
N GLY A 100 0.56 0.14 -15.49
CA GLY A 100 0.06 -0.19 -14.17
C GLY A 100 -0.04 0.99 -13.21
N ASP A 101 0.21 2.23 -13.64
CA ASP A 101 0.05 3.41 -12.77
C ASP A 101 -1.42 3.77 -12.60
N VAL A 102 -1.82 4.19 -11.39
CA VAL A 102 -3.20 4.62 -11.11
C VAL A 102 -3.47 5.94 -11.79
N THR A 103 -4.39 5.97 -12.76
CA THR A 103 -4.82 7.20 -13.45
C THR A 103 -6.03 7.85 -12.83
N ARG A 104 -6.84 7.09 -12.10
CA ARG A 104 -8.01 7.60 -11.38
C ARG A 104 -8.24 6.81 -10.11
N ARG A 105 -8.57 7.53 -9.04
CA ARG A 105 -9.06 6.97 -7.78
C ARG A 105 -10.42 7.59 -7.47
N THR A 106 -11.40 6.75 -7.16
CA THR A 106 -12.70 7.17 -6.60
C THR A 106 -12.79 6.63 -5.18
N ASP A 107 -13.11 7.50 -4.22
CA ASP A 107 -13.32 7.12 -2.83
C ASP A 107 -14.80 6.77 -2.54
N PRO A 108 -15.14 6.36 -1.30
CA PRO A 108 -16.50 5.98 -0.92
C PRO A 108 -17.53 7.10 -1.04
N ASP A 109 -17.10 8.36 -0.92
CA ASP A 109 -17.96 9.53 -1.03
C ASP A 109 -18.23 9.88 -2.51
N GLY A 110 -17.59 9.16 -3.43
CA GLY A 110 -17.68 9.38 -4.87
C GLY A 110 -16.72 10.46 -5.38
N GLU A 111 -15.87 10.98 -4.50
CA GLU A 111 -14.90 12.01 -4.85
C GLU A 111 -13.76 11.40 -5.67
N VAL A 112 -13.36 12.13 -6.73
CA VAL A 112 -12.43 11.62 -7.74
C VAL A 112 -11.10 12.37 -7.66
N THR A 113 -10.02 11.61 -7.62
CA THR A 113 -8.65 12.11 -7.84
C THR A 113 -8.10 11.52 -9.13
N ASP A 114 -7.75 12.37 -10.08
CA ASP A 114 -7.14 11.97 -11.35
C ASP A 114 -5.62 12.20 -11.32
N TYR A 115 -4.88 11.36 -12.05
CA TYR A 115 -3.43 11.37 -12.11
C TYR A 115 -2.96 11.28 -13.57
N SER A 116 -1.87 11.97 -13.87
CA SER A 116 -1.20 11.88 -15.17
C SER A 116 0.26 11.57 -15.01
N TYR A 117 0.83 10.86 -15.97
CA TYR A 117 2.21 10.43 -15.98
C TYR A 117 2.85 10.71 -17.33
N ASN A 118 4.15 10.96 -17.34
CA ASN A 118 4.93 10.94 -18.57
C ASN A 118 5.26 9.50 -18.99
N LYS A 119 5.87 9.33 -20.17
CA LYS A 119 6.23 8.00 -20.72
C LYS A 119 7.22 7.19 -19.86
N TYR A 120 7.87 7.82 -18.90
CA TYR A 120 8.81 7.20 -17.97
C TYR A 120 8.15 6.83 -16.62
N GLY A 121 6.82 6.95 -16.52
CA GLY A 121 6.07 6.66 -15.29
C GLY A 121 6.19 7.75 -14.21
N GLN A 122 6.69 8.94 -14.57
CA GLN A 122 6.81 10.04 -13.59
C GLN A 122 5.52 10.84 -13.55
N LEU A 123 4.99 11.07 -12.35
CA LEU A 123 3.77 11.83 -12.13
C LEU A 123 3.92 13.27 -12.65
N THR A 124 3.02 13.72 -13.53
CA THR A 124 3.01 15.07 -14.10
C THR A 124 1.88 15.93 -13.56
N GLY A 125 0.85 15.32 -13.00
CA GLY A 125 -0.33 16.04 -12.54
C GLY A 125 -1.22 15.21 -11.63
N VAL A 126 -1.81 15.87 -10.62
CA VAL A 126 -2.88 15.38 -9.77
C VAL A 126 -4.01 16.40 -9.80
N TRP A 127 -5.24 15.95 -10.04
CA TRP A 127 -6.44 16.78 -9.96
C TRP A 127 -7.31 16.28 -8.82
N TYR A 128 -7.60 17.18 -7.89
CA TYR A 128 -8.36 16.88 -6.68
C TYR A 128 -9.84 17.20 -6.87
N PRO A 129 -10.71 16.65 -6.00
CA PRO A 129 -12.14 16.84 -6.14
C PRO A 129 -12.60 18.30 -5.93
N ASP A 130 -11.82 19.08 -5.15
CA ASP A 130 -12.01 20.52 -4.96
C ASP A 130 -11.57 21.38 -6.16
N HIS A 131 -11.28 20.75 -7.30
CA HIS A 131 -10.74 21.33 -8.53
C HIS A 131 -9.32 21.91 -8.42
N SER A 132 -8.67 21.79 -7.26
CA SER A 132 -7.26 22.13 -7.15
C SER A 132 -6.40 21.12 -7.94
N CYS A 133 -5.20 21.53 -8.33
CA CYS A 133 -4.29 20.64 -9.04
C CYS A 133 -2.85 20.79 -8.56
N HIS A 134 -2.13 19.68 -8.55
CA HIS A 134 -0.71 19.62 -8.29
C HIS A 134 0.00 19.24 -9.60
N ARG A 135 0.85 20.10 -10.16
CA ARG A 135 1.59 19.80 -11.40
C ARG A 135 3.08 19.68 -11.14
N LEU A 136 3.71 18.72 -11.81
CA LEU A 136 5.13 18.42 -11.68
C LEU A 136 5.78 18.41 -13.06
N VAL A 137 6.92 19.10 -13.18
CA VAL A 137 7.69 19.18 -14.42
C VAL A 137 9.04 18.53 -14.21
N TRP A 138 9.39 17.62 -15.11
CA TRP A 138 10.63 16.85 -15.05
C TRP A 138 11.53 17.22 -16.22
N ASN A 139 12.84 17.24 -16.00
CA ASN A 139 13.81 17.34 -17.08
C ASN A 139 14.10 15.96 -17.70
N GLU A 140 14.89 15.92 -18.78
CA GLU A 140 15.24 14.69 -19.49
C GLU A 140 16.06 13.68 -18.66
N ARG A 141 16.69 14.15 -17.58
CA ARG A 141 17.43 13.31 -16.61
C ARG A 141 16.53 12.76 -15.50
N GLY A 142 15.22 13.00 -15.58
CA GLY A 142 14.24 12.54 -14.60
C GLY A 142 14.25 13.32 -13.29
N GLN A 143 14.78 14.55 -13.28
CA GLN A 143 14.81 15.40 -12.09
C GLN A 143 13.64 16.38 -12.11
N LEU A 144 12.98 16.57 -10.97
CA LEU A 144 11.87 17.51 -10.81
C LEU A 144 12.40 18.94 -10.87
N ILE A 145 11.98 19.74 -11.84
CA ILE A 145 12.46 21.13 -12.00
C ILE A 145 11.41 22.17 -11.58
N GLU A 146 10.12 21.82 -11.59
CA GLU A 146 9.04 22.68 -11.12
C GLU A 146 7.92 21.87 -10.48
N GLU A 147 7.38 22.39 -9.38
CA GLU A 147 6.23 21.88 -8.65
C GLU A 147 5.22 23.02 -8.47
N GLN A 148 4.02 22.91 -9.05
CA GLN A 148 2.90 23.82 -8.79
C GLN A 148 1.95 23.14 -7.80
N LEU A 149 1.83 23.69 -6.61
CA LEU A 149 1.07 23.16 -5.50
C LEU A 149 -0.44 23.46 -5.65
N PRO A 150 -1.31 22.64 -5.03
CA PRO A 150 -2.76 22.84 -5.04
C PRO A 150 -3.22 24.22 -4.54
N ASN A 151 -2.46 24.83 -3.63
CA ASN A 151 -2.76 26.17 -3.08
C ASN A 151 -2.37 27.33 -4.02
N GLY A 152 -1.89 27.03 -5.24
CA GLY A 152 -1.42 28.01 -6.22
C GLY A 152 0.06 28.31 -6.15
N GLY A 153 0.76 27.84 -5.11
CA GLY A 153 2.18 28.12 -4.96
C GLY A 153 3.08 27.33 -5.90
N ALA A 154 4.29 27.83 -6.14
CA ALA A 154 5.25 27.18 -7.00
C ALA A 154 6.59 26.98 -6.29
N LYS A 155 7.25 25.85 -6.56
CA LYS A 155 8.63 25.59 -6.19
C LYS A 155 9.43 25.26 -7.44
N ARG A 156 10.66 25.76 -7.50
CA ARG A 156 11.59 25.46 -8.60
C ARG A 156 12.89 24.91 -8.07
N TYR A 157 13.43 23.97 -8.83
CA TYR A 157 14.63 23.23 -8.45
C TYR A 157 15.68 23.33 -9.55
N ARG A 158 16.94 23.49 -9.15
CA ARG A 158 18.09 23.40 -10.05
C ARG A 158 19.07 22.38 -9.53
N TYR A 159 19.71 21.69 -10.46
CA TYR A 159 20.68 20.64 -10.17
C TYR A 159 21.99 20.94 -10.89
N ASP A 160 23.10 20.51 -10.30
CA ASP A 160 24.37 20.43 -11.00
C ASP A 160 24.45 19.20 -11.91
N ASP A 161 25.54 19.08 -12.66
CA ASP A 161 25.77 17.97 -13.60
C ASP A 161 25.92 16.60 -12.91
N LEU A 162 26.19 16.57 -11.60
CA LEU A 162 26.23 15.35 -10.79
C LEU A 162 24.85 14.99 -10.21
N GLY A 163 23.84 15.80 -10.50
CA GLY A 163 22.47 15.61 -10.07
C GLY A 163 22.19 16.05 -8.63
N ARG A 164 23.10 16.80 -8.00
CA ARG A 164 22.88 17.38 -6.68
C ARG A 164 22.06 18.65 -6.81
N GLN A 165 21.06 18.82 -5.94
CA GLN A 165 20.26 20.03 -5.92
C GLN A 165 21.11 21.21 -5.45
N ILE A 166 21.17 22.27 -6.26
CA ILE A 166 21.98 23.47 -6.00
C ILE A 166 21.12 24.72 -5.73
N ALA A 167 19.83 24.69 -6.05
CA ALA A 167 18.89 25.75 -5.69
C ALA A 167 17.48 25.20 -5.46
N ARG A 168 16.78 25.79 -4.51
CA ARG A 168 15.34 25.68 -4.29
C ARG A 168 14.81 27.09 -4.09
N GLU A 169 13.98 27.53 -5.02
CA GLU A 169 13.23 28.79 -4.91
C GLU A 169 11.79 28.41 -4.52
N ASP A 170 11.27 29.02 -3.46
CA ASP A 170 9.84 28.95 -3.11
C ASP A 170 9.15 30.29 -3.43
N GLU A 171 7.84 30.39 -3.18
CA GLU A 171 7.07 31.61 -3.44
C GLU A 171 7.64 32.87 -2.74
N GLN A 172 8.54 32.73 -1.76
CA GLN A 172 9.12 33.85 -1.02
C GLN A 172 10.51 34.28 -1.53
N GLY A 173 11.07 33.58 -2.53
CA GLY A 173 12.36 33.91 -3.15
C GLY A 173 13.53 33.13 -2.59
#